data_AF-A0A3D2JED2-F1
#
_entry.id   AF-A0A3D2JED2-F1
#
_cell.length_a   1.000
_cell.length_b   1.000
_cell.length_c   1.000
_cell.angle_alpha   90.00
_cell.angle_beta   90.00
_cell.angle_gamma   90.00
#
_symmetry.space_group_name_H-M   'P 1'
#
loop_
_entity.id
_entity.type
_entity.pdbx_description
1 polymer ?
#
loop_
_entity_poly.entity_id
_entity_poly.type
_entity_poly.pdbx_seq_one_letter_code
_entity_poly.pdbx_strand_id
1 'polypeptide(L)'
;MRAEDSREDPLLANVISMKQLLEAGVHFGHQTRRWNPKMQQFIFMDRNGIHIIDLQQTVARLNDAYKFVEQIAAEGGTILFVGTKK
;
A
#
# COMPACT_ATOMS: atom_id res chain seq x y z
N MET A 1 -19.42 -29.37 11.73
CA MET A 1 -20.48 -28.49 11.20
C MET A 1 -19.77 -27.26 10.66
N ARG A 2 -19.90 -27.06 9.34
CA ARG A 2 -19.09 -26.19 8.48
C ARG A 2 -19.42 -24.71 8.69
N ALA A 3 -18.37 -23.90 8.67
CA ALA A 3 -18.28 -22.65 7.90
C ALA A 3 -16.79 -22.55 7.52
N GLU A 4 -16.31 -23.32 6.54
CA GLU A 4 -16.19 -22.86 5.15
C GLU A 4 -15.88 -21.36 5.07
N ASP A 5 -14.64 -21.06 5.46
CA ASP A 5 -13.94 -19.83 5.11
C ASP A 5 -14.05 -19.66 3.59
N SER A 6 -14.86 -18.68 3.23
CA SER A 6 -15.42 -18.54 1.90
C SER A 6 -14.40 -17.87 1.00
N ARG A 7 -13.82 -18.66 0.10
CA ARG A 7 -13.36 -18.28 -1.24
C ARG A 7 -12.61 -16.95 -1.32
N GLU A 8 -11.28 -17.00 -1.22
CA GLU A 8 -10.46 -15.97 -1.86
C GLU A 8 -10.53 -16.17 -3.38
N ASP A 9 -11.11 -15.19 -4.06
CA ASP A 9 -11.27 -15.17 -5.51
C ASP A 9 -9.88 -15.12 -6.19
N PRO A 10 -9.42 -16.18 -6.89
CA PRO A 10 -8.02 -16.31 -7.32
C PRO A 10 -7.64 -15.41 -8.51
N LEU A 11 -8.57 -14.58 -9.00
CA LEU A 11 -8.37 -13.71 -10.17
C LEU A 11 -8.49 -12.21 -9.85
N LEU A 12 -8.73 -11.85 -8.58
CA LEU A 12 -8.71 -10.48 -8.05
C LEU A 12 -7.95 -10.41 -6.70
N ALA A 13 -7.04 -11.36 -6.47
CA ALA A 13 -6.19 -11.33 -5.29
C ALA A 13 -5.19 -10.18 -5.44
N ASN A 14 -5.48 -9.04 -4.81
CA ASN A 14 -4.41 -8.12 -4.48
C ASN A 14 -3.31 -8.92 -3.81
N VAL A 15 -2.08 -8.75 -4.27
CA VAL A 15 -0.89 -9.40 -3.71
C VAL A 15 -0.84 -9.21 -2.18
N ILE A 16 -1.49 -8.15 -1.66
CA ILE A 16 -1.57 -7.83 -0.23
C ILE A 16 -3.02 -7.48 0.16
N SER A 17 -3.48 -8.03 1.29
CA SER A 17 -4.78 -7.72 1.89
C SER A 17 -4.79 -6.41 2.69
N MET A 18 -5.97 -5.79 2.82
CA MET A 18 -6.17 -4.59 3.66
C MET A 18 -5.74 -4.83 5.12
N LYS A 19 -6.04 -6.02 5.65
CA LYS A 19 -5.67 -6.41 7.02
C LYS A 19 -4.16 -6.36 7.24
N GLN A 20 -3.39 -6.91 6.30
CA GLN A 20 -1.92 -6.91 6.38
C GLN A 20 -1.35 -5.49 6.38
N LEU A 21 -1.89 -4.58 5.55
CA LEU A 21 -1.45 -3.17 5.54
C LEU A 21 -1.77 -2.46 6.86
N LEU A 22 -2.93 -2.76 7.44
CA LEU A 22 -3.32 -2.20 8.73
C LEU A 22 -2.39 -2.68 9.85
N GLU A 23 -2.13 -3.98 9.93
CA GLU A 23 -1.25 -4.60 10.93
C GLU A 23 0.21 -4.15 10.77
N ALA A 24 0.67 -3.93 9.54
CA ALA A 24 2.00 -3.40 9.24
C ALA A 24 2.16 -1.91 9.59
N GLY A 25 1.07 -1.20 9.90
CA GLY A 25 1.11 0.21 10.30
C GLY A 25 1.44 1.18 9.16
N VAL A 26 1.29 0.78 7.89
CA VAL A 26 1.69 1.63 6.75
C VAL A 26 0.78 2.84 6.54
N HIS A 27 -0.39 2.86 7.19
CA HIS A 27 -1.34 3.97 7.15
C HIS A 27 -0.89 5.18 7.99
N PHE A 28 0.14 5.04 8.84
CA PHE A 28 0.67 6.17 9.58
C PHE A 28 1.54 7.05 8.67
N GLY A 29 1.00 8.21 8.31
CA GLY A 29 1.71 9.25 7.59
C GLY A 29 2.57 10.13 8.50
N HIS A 30 2.81 11.36 8.06
CA HIS A 30 3.63 12.31 8.82
C HIS A 30 2.81 13.12 9.83
N GLN A 31 3.51 13.81 10.73
CA GLN A 31 2.91 14.78 11.64
C GLN A 31 2.26 15.94 10.87
N THR A 32 1.08 16.38 11.33
CA THR A 32 0.27 17.45 10.69
C THR A 32 0.98 18.80 10.61
N ARG A 33 2.03 19.02 11.42
CA ARG A 33 2.84 20.25 11.41
C ARG A 33 3.92 20.27 10.33
N ARG A 34 4.37 19.12 9.83
CA ARG A 34 5.56 18.99 8.95
C ARG A 34 5.30 18.08 7.75
N TRP A 35 4.28 18.40 6.97
CA TRP A 35 3.90 17.59 5.81
C TRP A 35 4.02 18.38 4.51
N ASN A 36 4.00 17.67 3.38
CA ASN A 36 3.99 18.29 2.06
C ASN A 36 2.54 18.40 1.56
N PRO A 37 2.02 19.60 1.25
CA PRO A 37 0.64 19.81 0.77
C PRO A 37 0.25 18.94 -0.43
N LYS A 38 1.20 18.54 -1.28
CA LYS A 38 0.94 17.65 -2.43
C LYS A 38 0.40 16.27 -2.02
N MET A 39 0.60 15.87 -0.76
CA MET A 39 0.12 14.61 -0.22
C MET A 39 -1.36 14.63 0.17
N GLN A 40 -2.04 15.79 0.12
CA GLN A 40 -3.40 15.95 0.62
C GLN A 40 -4.39 14.94 0.03
N GLN A 41 -4.27 14.65 -1.26
CA GLN A 41 -5.14 13.70 -1.97
C GLN A 41 -5.03 12.25 -1.46
N PHE A 42 -3.95 11.91 -0.75
CA PHE A 42 -3.70 10.55 -0.22
C PHE A 42 -4.03 10.44 1.28
N ILE A 43 -4.41 11.53 1.93
CA ILE A 43 -4.72 11.57 3.35
C ILE A 43 -6.20 11.30 3.53
N PHE A 44 -6.54 10.26 4.29
CA PHE A 44 -7.90 9.91 4.66
C PHE A 44 -8.44 10.83 5.76
N MET A 45 -7.65 11.02 6.83
CA MET A 45 -8.02 11.87 7.96
C MET A 45 -6.81 12.19 8.84
N ASP A 46 -7.01 13.03 9.86
CA ASP A 46 -6.02 13.34 10.87
C ASP A 46 -6.44 12.77 12.22
N ARG A 47 -5.52 12.12 12.93
CA ARG A 47 -5.76 11.58 14.28
C ARG A 47 -4.55 11.82 15.17
N ASN A 48 -4.76 12.46 16.32
CA ASN A 48 -3.71 12.73 17.31
C ASN A 48 -2.47 13.44 16.72
N GLY A 49 -2.67 14.36 15.77
CA GLY A 49 -1.57 15.10 15.12
C GLY A 49 -0.79 14.31 14.07
N ILE A 50 -1.26 13.14 13.65
CA ILE A 50 -0.70 12.32 12.57
C ILE A 50 -1.72 12.23 11.41
N HIS A 51 -1.23 12.42 10.18
CA HIS A 51 -2.01 12.14 8.98
C HIS A 51 -2.16 10.63 8.79
N ILE A 52 -3.39 10.17 8.59
CA ILE A 52 -3.71 8.77 8.25
C ILE A 52 -3.86 8.67 6.75
N ILE A 53 -3.07 7.80 6.12
CA ILE A 53 -3.05 7.56 4.68
C ILE A 53 -4.21 6.63 4.31
N ASP A 54 -4.84 6.90 3.16
CA ASP A 54 -5.89 6.05 2.61
C ASP A 54 -5.31 4.72 2.10
N LEU A 55 -5.65 3.63 2.80
CA LEU A 55 -5.21 2.30 2.44
C LEU A 55 -5.89 1.76 1.18
N GLN A 56 -7.10 2.19 0.83
CA GLN A 56 -7.75 1.75 -0.41
C GLN A 56 -6.99 2.29 -1.62
N GLN A 57 -6.60 3.56 -1.57
CA GLN A 57 -5.72 4.16 -2.57
C GLN A 57 -4.33 3.50 -2.59
N THR A 58 -3.80 3.18 -1.41
CA THR A 58 -2.50 2.50 -1.28
C THR A 58 -2.51 1.15 -1.99
N VAL A 59 -3.55 0.35 -1.76
CA VAL A 59 -3.72 -0.96 -2.40
C VAL A 59 -3.73 -0.84 -3.93
N ALA A 60 -4.57 0.06 -4.48
CA ALA A 60 -4.66 0.25 -5.93
C ALA A 60 -3.30 0.62 -6.54
N ARG A 61 -2.61 1.59 -5.96
CA ARG A 61 -1.29 2.07 -6.43
C ARG A 61 -0.19 1.03 -6.26
N LEU A 62 -0.26 0.21 -5.22
CA LEU A 62 0.69 -0.87 -4.98
C LEU A 62 0.56 -1.97 -6.05
N ASN A 63 -0.67 -2.26 -6.51
CA ASN A 63 -0.86 -3.19 -7.63
C ASN A 63 -0.31 -2.63 -8.93
N ASP A 64 -0.49 -1.33 -9.20
CA ASP A 64 0.08 -0.70 -10.40
C ASP A 64 1.61 -0.78 -10.39
N ALA A 65 2.22 -0.48 -9.24
CA ALA A 65 3.67 -0.62 -9.05
C ALA A 65 4.14 -2.07 -9.19
N TYR A 66 3.38 -3.03 -8.64
CA TYR A 66 3.66 -4.47 -8.77
C TYR A 66 3.68 -4.89 -10.24
N LYS A 67 2.64 -4.55 -11.01
CA LYS A 67 2.55 -4.86 -12.45
C LYS A 67 3.69 -4.24 -13.24
N PHE A 68 4.07 -3.00 -12.90
CA PHE A 68 5.19 -2.34 -13.55
C PHE A 68 6.52 -3.09 -13.30
N VAL A 69 6.80 -3.47 -12.06
CA VAL A 69 8.01 -4.23 -11.71
C VAL A 69 7.99 -5.63 -12.35
N GLU A 70 6.84 -6.30 -12.35
CA GLU A 70 6.62 -7.59 -13.01
C GLU A 70 6.95 -7.52 -14.51
N GLN A 71 6.48 -6.47 -15.20
CA GLN A 71 6.80 -6.25 -16.62
C GLN A 71 8.29 -6.07 -16.86
N ILE A 72 8.96 -5.20 -16.08
CA ILE A 72 10.41 -4.97 -16.21
C ILE A 72 11.20 -6.27 -15.99
N ALA A 73 10.79 -7.08 -15.01
CA ALA A 73 11.40 -8.37 -14.75
C ALA A 73 11.19 -9.36 -15.91
N ALA A 74 9.99 -9.42 -16.48
CA ALA A 74 9.65 -10.28 -17.62
C ALA A 74 10.44 -9.92 -18.89
N GLU A 75 10.75 -8.63 -19.09
CA GLU A 75 11.56 -8.13 -20.21
C GLU A 75 13.07 -8.32 -19.97
N GLY A 76 13.50 -8.84 -18.81
CA GLY A 76 14.91 -8.99 -18.45
C GLY A 76 15.61 -7.66 -18.14
N GLY A 77 14.84 -6.63 -17.78
CA GLY A 77 15.35 -5.32 -17.40
C GLY A 77 16.08 -5.32 -16.06
N THR A 78 16.78 -4.22 -15.77
CA THR A 78 17.51 -4.05 -14.50
C THR A 78 16.65 -3.33 -13.47
N ILE A 79 16.51 -3.91 -12.27
CA ILE A 79 15.81 -3.30 -11.13
C ILE A 79 16.84 -2.93 -10.06
N LEU A 80 16.81 -1.67 -9.60
CA LEU A 80 17.65 -1.18 -8.52
C LEU A 80 16.78 -0.79 -7.31
N PHE A 81 16.93 -1.53 -6.21
CA PHE A 81 16.31 -1.17 -4.94
C PHE A 81 17.21 -0.19 -4.18
N VAL A 82 16.67 0.99 -3.82
CA VAL A 82 17.40 2.02 -3.08
C VAL A 82 16.69 2.29 -1.75
N GLY A 83 17.40 2.05 -0.64
CA GLY A 83 16.96 2.40 0.71
C GLY A 83 18.11 3.08 1.46
N THR A 84 17.86 4.27 2.00
CA THR A 84 18.88 5.07 2.71
C THR A 84 18.64 5.17 4.21
N LYS A 85 17.54 4.61 4.70
CA LYS A 85 17.21 4.56 6.12
C LYS A 85 18.05 3.46 6.78
N LYS A 86 18.61 3.76 7.96
CA LYS A 86 19.32 2.79 8.80
C LYS A 86 18.37 1.75 9.38
#